data_AF-A0A7M7NNN1-F1
#
_entry.id   AF-A0A7M7NNN1-F1
#
_cell.length_a   1.000
_cell.length_b   1.000
_cell.length_c   1.000
_cell.angle_alpha   90.00
_cell.angle_beta   90.00
_cell.angle_gamma   90.00
#
_symmetry.space_group_name_H-M   'P 1'
#
loop_
_entity.id
_entity.type
_entity.pdbx_description
1 polymer ?
#
loop_
_entity_poly.entity_id
_entity_poly.type
_entity_poly.pdbx_seq_one_letter_code
_entity_poly.pdbx_strand_id
1 'polypeptide(L)'
;MNHIRNLHTDENPEYTACEHGDDYPEREWLQSGTKVYDKLREEWLRTRLVNGIGMMSPHAQTSKVESFHNILLHFCPKLLVYSYQGMKCRLYLAVLHWNENCDRAQAVDAEGNPVYRLKYPRSKEGGHTVERVLTAGTCGYVKALMRVVVELVENREQLRDNMEELQPQPARSASHHHPDNGEAVQAFEQHHRFGDRN
;
A
#
# COMPACT_ATOMS: atom_id res chain seq x y z
N MET A 1 9.12 -2.69 -28.81
CA MET A 1 10.32 -2.72 -29.68
C MET A 1 10.22 -1.78 -30.88
N ASN A 2 9.02 -1.33 -31.25
CA ASN A 2 8.82 -0.46 -32.40
C ASN A 2 9.35 0.97 -32.18
N HIS A 3 9.12 1.56 -31.00
CA HIS A 3 9.59 2.92 -30.68
C HIS A 3 11.09 3.15 -30.94
N ILE A 4 11.97 2.23 -30.52
CA ILE A 4 13.43 2.35 -30.73
C ILE A 4 13.88 2.28 -32.21
N ARG A 5 12.97 1.93 -33.12
CA ARG A 5 13.18 1.86 -34.57
C ARG A 5 12.48 3.01 -35.31
N ASN A 6 12.03 4.04 -34.60
CA ASN A 6 11.18 5.12 -35.13
C ASN A 6 9.78 4.67 -35.58
N LEU A 7 9.29 3.54 -35.09
CA LEU A 7 7.92 3.08 -35.35
C LEU A 7 7.08 3.41 -34.12
N HIS A 8 6.32 4.49 -34.22
CA HIS A 8 5.54 5.04 -33.10
C HIS A 8 4.09 4.55 -33.06
N THR A 9 3.72 3.68 -33.99
CA THR A 9 2.41 3.02 -34.05
C THR A 9 2.59 1.52 -33.85
N ASP A 10 1.72 0.91 -33.06
CA ASP A 10 1.72 -0.53 -32.79
C ASP A 10 0.32 -1.12 -32.98
N GLU A 11 0.26 -2.41 -33.29
CA GLU A 11 -1.00 -3.16 -33.39
C GLU A 11 -1.50 -3.62 -32.02
N ASN A 12 -0.68 -3.49 -30.97
CA ASN A 12 -1.07 -3.82 -29.60
C ASN A 12 -2.16 -2.86 -29.09
N PRO A 13 -3.36 -3.36 -28.72
CA PRO A 13 -4.44 -2.51 -28.21
C PRO A 13 -4.11 -1.80 -26.89
N GLU A 14 -3.15 -2.30 -26.10
CA GLU A 14 -2.72 -1.67 -24.85
C GLU A 14 -1.75 -0.50 -25.05
N TYR A 15 -1.02 -0.48 -26.17
CA TYR A 15 -0.02 0.56 -26.50
C TYR A 15 -0.04 0.82 -28.01
N THR A 16 -1.07 1.51 -28.48
CA THR A 16 -1.30 1.76 -29.92
C THR A 16 -0.40 2.86 -30.50
N ALA A 17 0.00 3.84 -29.69
CA ALA A 17 0.92 4.89 -30.09
C ALA A 17 1.81 5.39 -28.94
N CYS A 18 2.92 6.04 -29.26
CA CYS A 18 3.76 6.70 -28.26
C CYS A 18 3.08 7.95 -27.66
N GLU A 19 3.22 8.18 -26.36
CA GLU A 19 2.56 9.30 -25.64
C GLU A 19 3.17 10.68 -25.90
N HIS A 20 4.34 10.75 -26.54
CA HIS A 20 4.96 12.03 -26.87
C HIS A 20 4.41 12.57 -28.19
N GLY A 21 4.35 13.90 -28.32
CA GLY A 21 4.08 14.56 -29.60
C GLY A 21 5.26 14.42 -30.58
N ASP A 22 5.14 15.07 -31.74
CA ASP A 22 6.17 15.05 -32.80
C ASP A 22 7.41 15.91 -32.49
N ASP A 23 7.41 16.61 -31.35
CA ASP A 23 8.50 17.46 -30.90
C ASP A 23 9.52 16.65 -30.07
N TYR A 24 10.37 15.89 -30.76
CA TYR A 24 11.49 15.20 -30.15
C TYR A 24 12.79 15.45 -30.93
N PRO A 25 13.94 15.50 -30.24
CA PRO A 25 15.21 15.79 -30.88
C PRO A 25 15.58 14.75 -31.94
N GLU A 26 16.22 15.22 -33.00
CA GLU A 26 16.77 14.35 -34.04
C GLU A 26 17.77 13.37 -33.43
N ARG A 27 17.61 12.09 -33.78
CA ARG A 27 18.43 11.00 -33.27
C ARG A 27 18.52 9.88 -34.30
N GLU A 28 19.61 9.13 -34.22
CA GLU A 28 19.76 7.91 -35.00
C GLU A 28 18.90 6.78 -34.42
N TRP A 29 18.17 6.09 -35.29
CA TRP A 29 17.28 5.01 -34.92
C TRP A 29 17.88 3.65 -35.25
N LEU A 30 17.57 2.65 -34.41
CA LEU A 30 18.04 1.29 -34.64
C LEU A 30 17.34 0.68 -35.85
N GLN A 31 18.15 0.09 -36.74
CA GLN A 31 17.64 -0.63 -37.90
C GLN A 31 17.48 -2.12 -37.58
N SER A 32 16.37 -2.70 -38.03
CA SER A 32 16.13 -4.15 -37.93
C SER A 32 17.15 -4.94 -38.73
N GLY A 33 17.59 -6.09 -38.21
CA GLY A 33 18.59 -6.94 -38.84
C GLY A 33 20.03 -6.48 -38.65
N THR A 34 20.26 -5.42 -37.87
CA THR A 34 21.60 -5.08 -37.40
C THR A 34 21.98 -5.93 -36.18
N LYS A 35 23.26 -6.29 -36.06
CA LYS A 35 23.77 -7.04 -34.89
C LYS A 35 23.46 -6.37 -33.56
N VAL A 36 23.41 -5.04 -33.54
CA VAL A 36 23.10 -4.26 -32.33
C VAL A 36 21.63 -4.44 -31.95
N TYR A 37 20.72 -4.33 -32.92
CA TYR A 37 19.29 -4.56 -32.69
C TYR A 37 19.01 -5.99 -32.22
N ASP A 38 19.63 -6.99 -32.85
CA ASP A 38 19.38 -8.39 -32.53
C ASP A 38 19.85 -8.74 -31.11
N LYS A 39 21.03 -8.27 -30.71
CA LYS A 39 21.53 -8.43 -29.33
C LYS A 39 20.65 -7.74 -28.30
N LEU A 40 20.22 -6.50 -28.60
CA LEU A 40 19.31 -5.78 -27.71
C LEU A 40 17.98 -6.52 -27.56
N ARG A 41 17.44 -7.06 -28.66
CA ARG A 41 16.22 -7.86 -28.66
C ARG A 41 16.36 -9.14 -27.86
N GLU A 42 17.47 -9.85 -28.00
CA GLU A 42 17.76 -11.03 -27.21
C GLU A 42 17.73 -10.70 -25.71
N GLU A 43 18.50 -9.70 -25.29
CA GLU A 43 18.58 -9.27 -23.87
C GLU A 43 17.23 -8.80 -23.32
N TRP A 44 16.48 -8.00 -24.08
CA TRP A 44 15.16 -7.50 -23.68
C TRP A 44 14.11 -8.59 -23.52
N LEU A 45 14.20 -9.66 -24.30
CA LEU A 45 13.25 -10.78 -24.26
C LEU A 45 13.74 -11.94 -23.38
N ARG A 46 14.87 -11.79 -22.68
CA ARG A 46 15.31 -12.82 -21.73
C ARG A 46 14.28 -13.03 -20.65
N THR A 47 13.97 -14.31 -20.38
CA THR A 47 12.99 -14.73 -19.38
C THR A 47 13.21 -14.08 -18.01
N ARG A 48 14.46 -13.90 -17.59
CA ARG A 48 14.79 -13.25 -16.32
C ARG A 48 14.31 -11.80 -16.27
N LEU A 49 14.49 -11.04 -17.36
CA LEU A 49 14.06 -9.65 -17.42
C LEU A 49 12.54 -9.56 -17.49
N VAL A 50 11.91 -10.35 -18.35
CA VAL A 50 10.44 -10.38 -18.48
C VAL A 50 9.76 -10.77 -17.16
N ASN A 51 10.26 -11.82 -16.50
CA ASN A 51 9.78 -12.21 -15.17
C ASN A 51 10.07 -11.12 -14.14
N GLY A 52 11.24 -10.49 -14.21
CA GLY A 52 11.57 -9.36 -13.35
C GLY A 52 10.58 -8.20 -13.49
N ILE A 53 10.21 -7.83 -14.72
CA ILE A 53 9.20 -6.80 -15.02
C ILE A 53 7.83 -7.20 -14.48
N GLY A 54 7.41 -8.45 -14.63
CA GLY A 54 6.15 -8.95 -14.06
C GLY A 54 6.13 -8.96 -12.53
N MET A 55 7.30 -9.05 -11.90
CA MET A 55 7.47 -8.96 -10.45
C MET A 55 7.72 -7.53 -9.95
N MET A 56 7.89 -6.55 -10.84
CA MET A 56 7.92 -5.17 -10.42
C MET A 56 6.54 -4.82 -9.90
N SER A 57 6.47 -4.34 -8.66
CA SER A 57 5.27 -3.64 -8.22
C SER A 57 5.01 -2.53 -9.24
N PRO A 58 3.77 -2.40 -9.77
CA PRO A 58 3.41 -1.16 -10.45
C PRO A 58 3.77 -0.04 -9.48
N HIS A 59 4.22 1.08 -10.02
CA HIS A 59 4.77 2.23 -9.30
C HIS A 59 3.79 2.88 -8.29
N ALA A 60 2.70 2.20 -7.94
CA ALA A 60 1.84 2.44 -6.80
C ALA A 60 2.70 2.65 -5.56
N GLN A 61 2.86 3.93 -5.24
CA GLN A 61 3.37 4.43 -3.98
C GLN A 61 2.65 3.72 -2.82
N THR A 62 3.33 2.75 -2.21
CA THR A 62 2.85 2.06 -1.00
C THR A 62 2.77 3.02 0.19
N SER A 63 3.31 4.23 0.07
CA SER A 63 3.32 5.26 1.09
C SER A 63 1.95 5.54 1.70
N LYS A 64 0.85 5.57 0.92
CA LYS A 64 -0.50 5.73 1.48
C LYS A 64 -0.93 4.51 2.29
N VAL A 65 -0.68 3.30 1.78
CA VAL A 65 -1.01 2.05 2.48
C VAL A 65 -0.20 1.93 3.77
N GLU A 66 1.10 2.20 3.73
CA GLU A 66 2.00 2.20 4.90
C GLU A 66 1.59 3.26 5.93
N SER A 67 1.22 4.46 5.48
CA SER A 67 0.72 5.52 6.36
C SER A 67 -0.58 5.12 7.06
N PHE A 68 -1.50 4.48 6.34
CA PHE A 68 -2.72 3.96 6.94
C PHE A 68 -2.43 2.84 7.95
N HIS A 69 -1.50 1.94 7.65
CA HIS A 69 -1.07 0.90 8.59
C HIS A 69 -0.45 1.48 9.87
N ASN A 70 0.34 2.56 9.76
CA ASN A 70 0.86 3.26 10.94
C ASN A 70 -0.26 3.84 11.81
N ILE A 71 -1.31 4.39 11.20
CA ILE A 71 -2.48 4.88 11.93
C ILE A 71 -3.25 3.73 12.58
N LEU A 72 -3.44 2.61 11.88
CA LEU A 72 -4.04 1.41 12.47
C LEU A 72 -3.26 0.93 13.69
N LEU A 73 -1.93 0.91 13.64
CA LEU A 73 -1.09 0.52 14.78
C LEU A 73 -1.18 1.50 15.95
N HIS A 74 -1.41 2.78 15.69
CA HIS A 74 -1.60 3.78 16.73
C HIS A 74 -2.91 3.56 17.51
N PHE A 75 -4.02 3.29 16.81
CA PHE A 75 -5.33 3.06 17.44
C PHE A 75 -5.53 1.63 17.96
N CYS A 76 -4.91 0.66 17.28
CA CYS A 76 -4.97 -0.77 17.58
C CYS A 76 -3.56 -1.37 17.71
N PRO A 77 -2.81 -1.05 18.78
CA PRO A 77 -1.49 -1.63 18.99
C PRO A 77 -1.55 -3.16 19.07
N LYS A 78 -0.70 -3.85 18.31
CA LYS A 78 -0.60 -5.33 18.31
C LYS A 78 -0.28 -5.91 19.69
N LEU A 79 0.37 -5.11 20.55
CA LEU A 79 0.81 -5.53 21.89
C LEU A 79 -0.33 -5.54 22.92
N LEU A 80 -1.52 -5.04 22.57
CA LEU A 80 -2.65 -4.98 23.47
C LEU A 80 -3.78 -5.89 22.97
N VAL A 81 -4.37 -6.65 23.89
CA VAL A 81 -5.53 -7.49 23.61
C VAL A 81 -6.79 -6.67 23.86
N TYR A 82 -7.69 -6.66 22.88
CA TYR A 82 -8.99 -6.01 22.98
C TYR A 82 -10.10 -7.03 22.79
N SER A 83 -11.26 -6.77 23.39
CA SER A 83 -12.48 -7.49 23.01
C SER A 83 -12.78 -7.26 21.52
N TYR A 84 -13.56 -8.15 20.90
CA TYR A 84 -13.97 -8.00 19.50
C TYR A 84 -14.61 -6.63 19.23
N GLN A 85 -15.51 -6.20 20.11
CA GLN A 85 -16.14 -4.88 20.06
C GLN A 85 -15.12 -3.74 20.18
N GLY A 86 -14.22 -3.84 21.15
CA GLY A 86 -13.18 -2.83 21.38
C GLY A 86 -12.27 -2.68 20.18
N MET A 87 -11.87 -3.80 19.56
CA MET A 87 -11.07 -3.81 18.34
C MET A 87 -11.82 -3.15 17.17
N LYS A 88 -13.09 -3.51 16.97
CA LYS A 88 -13.91 -2.95 15.89
C LYS A 88 -14.13 -1.44 16.05
N CYS A 89 -14.43 -0.97 17.26
CA CYS A 89 -14.57 0.45 17.55
C CYS A 89 -13.27 1.22 17.26
N ARG A 90 -12.11 0.69 17.68
CA ARG A 90 -10.81 1.31 17.43
C ARG A 90 -10.45 1.33 15.94
N LEU A 91 -10.79 0.28 15.20
CA LEU A 91 -10.65 0.24 13.74
C LEU A 91 -11.49 1.35 13.07
N TYR A 92 -12.74 1.56 13.52
CA TYR A 92 -13.56 2.65 13.02
C TYR A 92 -12.95 4.03 13.35
N LEU A 93 -12.43 4.22 14.55
CA LEU A 93 -11.72 5.46 14.90
C LEU A 93 -10.49 5.70 14.02
N ALA A 94 -9.71 4.66 13.71
CA ALA A 94 -8.57 4.74 12.81
C ALA A 94 -8.98 5.14 11.39
N VAL A 95 -10.08 4.57 10.88
CA VAL A 95 -10.63 4.91 9.56
C VAL A 95 -11.17 6.34 9.52
N LEU A 96 -11.92 6.77 10.54
CA LEU A 96 -12.40 8.15 10.65
C LEU A 96 -11.22 9.14 10.69
N HIS A 97 -10.19 8.83 11.47
CA HIS A 97 -8.98 9.64 11.53
C HIS A 97 -8.27 9.69 10.17
N TRP A 98 -8.14 8.56 9.48
CA TRP A 98 -7.55 8.48 8.14
C TRP A 98 -8.31 9.33 7.13
N ASN A 99 -9.63 9.14 7.04
CA ASN A 99 -10.48 9.86 6.08
C ASN A 99 -10.41 11.37 6.27
N GLU A 100 -10.26 11.85 7.50
CA GLU A 100 -10.11 13.28 7.78
C GLU A 100 -8.72 13.82 7.43
N ASN A 101 -7.67 12.99 7.48
CA ASN A 101 -6.27 13.45 7.48
C ASN A 101 -5.40 12.96 6.31
N CYS A 102 -5.89 12.05 5.46
CA CYS A 102 -5.10 11.42 4.40
C CYS A 102 -4.74 12.36 3.25
N ASP A 103 -5.63 13.28 2.90
CA ASP A 103 -5.49 14.19 1.76
C ASP A 103 -5.34 15.65 2.22
N ARG A 104 -4.60 15.86 3.33
CA ARG A 104 -4.27 17.20 3.83
C ARG A 104 -3.55 18.03 2.76
N ALA A 105 -3.97 19.29 2.64
CA ALA A 105 -3.33 20.24 1.73
C ALA A 105 -1.89 20.54 2.15
N GLN A 106 -1.11 21.05 1.20
CA GLN A 106 0.20 21.62 1.51
C GLN A 106 0.02 22.88 2.35
N ALA A 107 0.81 23.01 3.41
CA ALA A 107 0.85 24.20 4.25
C ALA A 107 1.41 25.39 3.47
N VAL A 108 0.87 26.57 3.76
CA VAL A 108 1.31 27.86 3.21
C VAL A 108 1.76 28.78 4.35
N ASP A 109 2.67 29.71 4.06
CA ASP A 109 3.09 30.77 4.98
C ASP A 109 2.06 31.93 5.02
N ALA A 110 2.37 33.00 5.77
CA ALA A 110 1.48 34.15 5.91
C ALA A 110 1.27 34.90 4.59
N GLU A 111 2.24 34.81 3.69
CA GLU A 111 2.24 35.39 2.35
C GLU A 111 1.58 34.47 1.30
N GLY A 112 1.19 33.25 1.68
CA GLY A 112 0.53 32.28 0.80
C GLY A 112 1.47 31.37 0.02
N ASN A 113 2.78 31.40 0.29
CA ASN A 113 3.76 30.56 -0.39
C ASN A 113 3.80 29.15 0.22
N PRO A 114 4.03 28.11 -0.61
CA PRO A 114 4.13 26.73 -0.14
C PRO A 114 5.31 26.50 0.82
N VAL A 115 5.03 25.89 1.97
CA VAL A 115 6.05 25.56 2.97
C VAL A 115 6.72 24.22 2.64
N TYR A 116 8.04 24.19 2.78
CA TYR A 116 8.87 22.99 2.58
C TYR A 116 9.77 22.73 3.79
N ARG A 117 10.18 21.47 3.94
CA ARG A 117 11.14 21.02 4.95
C ARG A 117 12.29 20.29 4.28
N LEU A 118 13.51 20.60 4.70
CA LEU A 118 14.69 19.83 4.33
C LEU A 118 14.82 18.60 5.23
N LYS A 119 14.91 17.42 4.61
CA LYS A 119 15.30 16.16 5.25
C LYS A 119 16.70 15.78 4.79
N TYR A 120 17.49 15.21 5.69
CA TYR A 120 18.85 14.73 5.41
C TYR A 120 18.89 13.21 5.63
N PRO A 121 18.51 12.41 4.61
CA PRO A 121 18.49 10.96 4.74
C PRO A 121 19.91 10.43 4.85
N ARG A 122 20.13 9.45 5.73
CA ARG A 122 21.44 8.79 5.89
C ARG A 122 21.96 8.19 4.58
N SER A 123 21.07 7.68 3.74
CA SER A 123 21.40 7.07 2.43
C SER A 123 21.96 8.05 1.40
N LYS A 124 21.85 9.36 1.63
CA LYS A 124 22.36 10.39 0.73
C LYS A 124 23.73 10.93 1.13
N GLU A 125 24.39 10.36 2.14
CA GLU A 125 25.77 10.66 2.52
C GLU A 125 26.08 12.18 2.64
N GLY A 126 25.18 12.95 3.27
CA GLY A 126 25.30 14.40 3.42
C GLY A 126 24.43 15.21 2.46
N GLY A 127 23.81 14.57 1.46
CA GLY A 127 22.77 15.17 0.63
C GLY A 127 21.43 15.35 1.34
N HIS A 128 20.53 16.12 0.72
CA HIS A 128 19.20 16.42 1.26
C HIS A 128 18.07 16.04 0.29
N THR A 129 16.85 16.05 0.84
CA THR A 129 15.59 15.95 0.11
C THR A 129 14.67 17.07 0.59
N VAL A 130 13.99 17.71 -0.35
CA VAL A 130 12.94 18.70 -0.05
C VAL A 130 11.60 17.96 0.06
N GLU A 131 10.90 18.13 1.18
CA GLU A 131 9.60 17.54 1.42
C GLU A 131 8.53 18.63 1.60
N ARG A 132 7.34 18.40 1.05
CA ARG A 132 6.17 19.28 1.24
C ARG A 132 5.71 19.17 2.69
N VAL A 133 5.53 20.30 3.36
CA VAL A 133 4.89 20.31 4.69
C VAL A 133 3.39 20.34 4.47
N LEU A 134 2.65 19.42 5.08
CA LEU A 134 1.20 19.40 5.03
C LEU A 134 0.61 20.22 6.19
N THR A 135 -0.63 20.71 6.03
CA THR A 135 -1.38 21.37 7.10
C THR A 135 -1.49 20.48 8.34
N ALA A 136 -1.70 21.07 9.51
CA ALA A 136 -1.88 20.28 10.74
C ALA A 136 -3.06 19.30 10.60
N GLY A 137 -2.92 18.11 11.19
CA GLY A 137 -4.02 17.16 11.27
C GLY A 137 -5.11 17.63 12.22
N THR A 138 -6.33 17.18 11.97
CA THR A 138 -7.52 17.54 12.74
C THR A 138 -8.20 16.30 13.34
N CYS A 139 -9.04 16.55 14.35
CA CYS A 139 -9.83 15.53 15.04
C CYS A 139 -11.31 15.94 15.13
N GLY A 140 -11.85 16.51 14.06
CA GLY A 140 -13.25 16.90 13.92
C GLY A 140 -14.19 15.73 14.15
N TYR A 141 -13.84 14.53 13.67
CA TYR A 141 -14.59 13.30 13.94
C TYR A 141 -14.79 13.04 15.44
N VAL A 142 -13.82 13.37 16.29
CA VAL A 142 -13.95 13.21 17.75
C VAL A 142 -15.03 14.14 18.30
N LYS A 143 -15.05 15.41 17.86
CA LYS A 143 -16.09 16.36 18.27
C LYS A 143 -17.47 15.95 17.78
N ALA A 144 -17.56 15.37 16.59
CA ALA A 144 -18.82 14.83 16.06
C ALA A 144 -19.31 13.64 16.90
N LEU A 145 -18.42 12.67 17.17
CA LEU A 145 -18.73 11.51 18.01
C LEU A 145 -19.14 11.91 19.42
N MET A 146 -18.45 12.88 20.04
CA MET A 146 -18.81 13.37 21.38
C MET A 146 -20.20 14.01 21.41
N ARG A 147 -20.59 14.76 20.37
CA ARG A 147 -21.96 15.31 20.26
C ARG A 147 -23.00 14.18 20.18
N VAL A 148 -22.77 13.21 19.31
CA VAL A 148 -23.64 12.03 19.19
C VAL A 148 -23.76 11.29 20.53
N VAL A 149 -22.65 11.11 21.25
CA VAL A 149 -22.67 10.47 22.58
C VAL A 149 -23.50 11.27 23.59
N VAL A 150 -23.39 12.60 23.60
CA VAL A 150 -24.21 13.45 24.49
C VAL A 150 -25.69 13.32 24.16
N GLU A 151 -26.07 13.46 22.89
CA GLU A 151 -27.46 13.30 22.44
C GLU A 151 -28.03 11.91 22.78
N LEU A 152 -27.20 10.87 22.63
CA LEU A 152 -27.55 9.49 22.96
C LEU A 152 -27.75 9.28 24.47
N VAL A 153 -26.92 9.90 25.31
CA VAL A 153 -27.05 9.84 26.77
C VAL A 153 -28.27 10.61 27.25
N GLU A 154 -28.61 11.73 26.61
CA GLU A 154 -29.83 12.48 26.91
C GLU A 154 -31.10 11.66 26.58
N ASN A 155 -31.03 10.77 25.58
CA ASN A 155 -32.13 9.89 25.15
C ASN A 155 -31.96 8.43 25.63
N ARG A 156 -31.33 8.22 26.79
CA ARG A 156 -30.83 6.93 27.31
C ARG A 156 -31.80 5.75 27.24
N GLU A 157 -33.10 6.00 27.41
CA GLU A 157 -34.12 4.94 27.40
C GLU A 157 -34.19 4.21 26.06
N GLN A 158 -33.84 4.88 24.95
CA GLN A 158 -33.83 4.29 23.60
C GLN A 158 -32.56 3.47 23.30
N LEU A 159 -31.54 3.53 24.16
CA LEU A 159 -30.19 3.05 23.84
C LEU A 159 -29.96 1.59 24.24
N ARG A 160 -30.57 1.19 25.36
CA ARG A 160 -30.33 -0.14 25.95
C ARG A 160 -31.01 -1.26 25.16
N ASP A 161 -32.11 -0.96 24.48
CA ASP A 161 -32.90 -1.94 23.74
C ASP A 161 -32.40 -2.16 22.29
N ASN A 162 -31.54 -1.26 21.77
CA ASN A 162 -31.12 -1.24 20.37
C ASN A 162 -29.66 -1.64 20.12
N MET A 163 -28.90 -2.01 21.16
CA MET A 163 -27.48 -2.32 21.02
C MET A 163 -27.29 -3.84 20.83
N GLU A 164 -27.41 -4.31 19.59
CA GLU A 164 -27.13 -5.70 19.25
C GLU A 164 -25.64 -6.02 19.49
N GLU A 165 -25.37 -7.04 20.31
CA GLU A 165 -24.01 -7.45 20.62
C GLU A 165 -23.38 -8.11 19.39
N LEU A 166 -22.57 -7.35 18.65
CA LEU A 166 -21.84 -7.87 17.49
C LEU A 166 -21.01 -9.10 17.85
N GLN A 167 -21.32 -10.23 17.23
CA GLN A 167 -20.57 -11.46 17.43
C GLN A 167 -19.39 -11.57 16.45
N PRO A 168 -18.24 -12.07 16.91
CA PRO A 168 -17.12 -12.34 16.01
C PRO A 168 -17.49 -13.46 15.04
N GLN A 169 -17.09 -13.30 13.78
CA GLN A 169 -17.11 -14.43 12.86
C GLN A 169 -16.13 -15.52 13.35
N PRO A 170 -16.46 -16.81 13.16
CA PRO A 170 -15.54 -17.88 13.49
C PRO A 170 -14.23 -17.71 12.72
N ALA A 171 -13.11 -18.12 13.34
CA ALA A 171 -11.81 -18.08 12.66
C ALA A 171 -11.88 -18.84 11.34
N ARG A 172 -11.22 -18.34 10.28
CA ARG A 172 -11.18 -19.03 8.98
C ARG A 172 -10.64 -20.46 9.08
N SER A 173 -9.78 -20.71 10.04
CA SER A 173 -9.24 -22.04 10.32
C SER A 173 -10.26 -22.97 10.99
N ALA A 174 -11.36 -22.48 11.55
CA ALA A 174 -12.34 -23.31 12.25
C ALA A 174 -13.01 -24.36 11.35
N SER A 175 -13.08 -24.13 10.03
CA SER A 175 -13.59 -25.09 9.05
C SER A 175 -12.55 -26.11 8.57
N HIS A 176 -11.29 -25.96 8.97
CA HIS A 176 -10.20 -26.83 8.53
C HIS A 176 -9.97 -27.92 9.59
N HIS A 177 -9.55 -29.08 9.13
CA HIS A 177 -9.10 -30.14 10.04
C HIS A 177 -7.83 -29.68 10.75
N HIS A 178 -7.86 -29.70 12.08
CA HIS A 178 -6.68 -29.48 12.92
C HIS A 178 -6.20 -30.85 13.39
N PRO A 179 -5.02 -31.30 12.95
CA PRO A 179 -4.46 -32.55 13.43
C PRO A 179 -4.23 -32.46 14.94
N ASP A 180 -4.33 -33.59 15.62
CA ASP A 180 -3.91 -33.66 17.02
C ASP A 180 -2.38 -33.45 17.13
N ASN A 181 -1.90 -33.12 18.33
CA ASN A 181 -0.47 -32.94 18.58
C ASN A 181 0.35 -34.17 18.16
N GLY A 182 -0.14 -35.38 18.41
CA GLY A 182 0.50 -36.63 17.99
C GLY A 182 0.64 -36.75 16.48
N GLU A 183 -0.45 -36.56 15.74
CA GLU A 183 -0.47 -36.54 14.27
C GLU A 183 0.48 -35.47 13.70
N ALA A 184 0.48 -34.27 14.28
CA ALA A 184 1.34 -33.16 13.86
C ALA A 184 2.83 -33.44 14.09
N VAL A 185 3.20 -34.00 15.25
CA VAL A 185 4.59 -34.38 15.57
C VAL A 185 5.05 -35.50 14.63
N GLN A 186 4.21 -36.50 14.37
CA GLN A 186 4.56 -37.59 13.47
C GLN A 186 4.80 -37.11 12.03
N ALA A 187 3.95 -36.21 11.51
CA ALA A 187 4.13 -35.59 10.19
C ALA A 187 5.42 -34.74 10.13
N PHE A 188 5.72 -33.98 11.19
CA PHE A 188 6.95 -33.19 11.30
C PHE A 188 8.20 -34.07 11.26
N GLU A 189 8.24 -35.13 12.08
CA GLU A 189 9.38 -36.07 12.12
C GLU A 189 9.58 -36.82 10.80
N GLN A 190 8.50 -37.21 10.13
CA GLN A 190 8.56 -37.84 8.82
C GLN A 190 9.14 -36.90 7.76
N HIS A 191 8.76 -35.62 7.76
CA HIS A 191 9.23 -34.63 6.80
C HIS A 191 10.70 -34.22 7.06
N HIS A 192 11.14 -34.22 8.32
CA HIS A 192 12.53 -33.94 8.70
C HIS A 192 13.48 -35.13 8.52
N ARG A 193 12.98 -36.37 8.50
CA ARG A 193 13.79 -37.57 8.19
C ARG A 193 14.33 -37.64 6.76
N PHE A 194 13.80 -36.85 5.83
CA PHE A 194 14.29 -36.82 4.44
C PHE A 194 15.34 -35.73 4.15
N GLY A 195 15.70 -34.90 5.14
CA GLY A 195 16.76 -33.88 5.03
C GLY A 195 18.19 -34.40 5.23
N ASP A 196 18.34 -35.56 5.90
CA ASP A 196 19.64 -36.19 6.18
C ASP A 196 19.87 -37.40 5.27
N ARG A 197 19.90 -37.18 3.96
CA ARG A 197 20.48 -38.15 3.02
C ARG A 197 21.71 -37.53 2.36
N ASN A 198 22.87 -38.06 2.77
CA ASN A 198 24.19 -37.87 2.16
C ASN A 198 24.17 -37.90 0.64
#